data_AF-A0A536FIM2-F1
#
_entry.id   AF-A0A536FIM2-F1
#
_cell.length_a   1.000
_cell.length_b   1.000
_cell.length_c   1.000
_cell.angle_alpha   90.00
_cell.angle_beta   90.00
_cell.angle_gamma   90.00
#
_symmetry.space_group_name_H-M   'P 1'
#
loop_
_entity.id
_entity.type
_entity.pdbx_description
1 polymer ?
#
loop_
_entity_poly.entity_id
_entity_poly.type
_entity_poly.pdbx_seq_one_letter_code
_entity_poly.pdbx_strand_id
1 'polypeptide(L)'
;MGGALQKATIRDLDVAGKRVLVRVDFNVPIEGGRIVDDTRIREALPTIQYLVERSARVILITHLGRPDGQVDDAYRTTPLAERLGELMGRPVRHLEDCVGPSVEAAVRAMRDGEVVMLENVRFNPGETKNDPAFA
;
A
#
# COMPACT_ATOMS: atom_id res chain seq x y z
N MET A 1 14.02 -0.97 -33.06
CA MET A 1 13.09 -0.04 -32.36
C MET A 1 12.13 -0.89 -31.54
N GLY A 2 12.35 -1.02 -30.23
CA GLY A 2 11.42 -1.73 -29.35
C GLY A 2 10.16 -0.89 -29.18
N GLY A 3 9.03 -1.36 -29.70
CA GLY A 3 7.74 -0.69 -29.52
C GLY A 3 7.44 -0.56 -28.04
N ALA A 4 7.17 0.65 -27.57
CA ALA A 4 6.70 0.86 -26.22
C ALA A 4 5.42 0.04 -26.00
N LEU A 5 5.45 -0.90 -25.05
CA LEU A 5 4.25 -1.61 -24.65
C LEU A 5 3.26 -0.59 -24.06
N GLN A 6 2.15 -0.35 -24.77
CA GLN A 6 1.04 0.42 -24.23
C GLN A 6 0.32 -0.44 -23.18
N LYS A 7 0.67 -0.24 -21.91
CA LYS A 7 -0.01 -0.88 -20.79
C LYS A 7 -1.29 -0.10 -20.48
N ALA A 8 -2.36 -0.83 -20.14
CA ALA A 8 -3.54 -0.22 -19.54
C ALA A 8 -3.17 0.47 -18.23
N THR A 9 -3.86 1.56 -17.94
CA THR A 9 -3.64 2.43 -16.79
C THR A 9 -4.92 2.53 -15.96
N ILE A 10 -4.81 3.10 -14.76
CA ILE A 10 -5.97 3.40 -13.90
C ILE A 10 -6.99 4.33 -14.57
N ARG A 11 -6.61 5.03 -15.65
CA ARG A 11 -7.50 5.91 -16.40
C ARG A 11 -8.38 5.18 -17.39
N ASP A 12 -8.06 3.93 -17.68
CA ASP A 12 -8.76 3.08 -18.65
C ASP A 12 -9.82 2.19 -17.98
N LEU A 13 -10.02 2.34 -16.67
CA LEU A 13 -10.84 1.46 -15.83
C LEU A 13 -11.88 2.27 -15.05
N ASP A 14 -13.11 1.75 -14.98
CA ASP A 14 -14.07 2.19 -13.96
C ASP A 14 -13.72 1.55 -12.62
N VAL A 15 -13.42 2.37 -11.62
CA VAL A 15 -12.96 1.94 -10.29
C VAL A 15 -13.97 2.23 -9.17
N ALA A 16 -15.10 2.87 -9.49
CA ALA A 16 -16.08 3.27 -8.48
C ALA A 16 -16.66 2.07 -7.73
N GLY A 17 -16.62 2.12 -6.40
CA GLY A 17 -17.08 1.04 -5.51
C GLY A 17 -16.23 -0.23 -5.55
N LYS A 18 -15.15 -0.28 -6.36
CA LYS A 18 -14.28 -1.44 -6.50
C LYS A 18 -13.16 -1.41 -5.47
N ARG A 19 -12.73 -2.60 -5.05
CA ARG A 19 -11.50 -2.80 -4.28
C ARG A 19 -10.32 -2.76 -5.25
N VAL A 20 -9.40 -1.84 -5.02
CA VAL A 20 -8.22 -1.66 -5.86
C VAL A 20 -6.98 -1.91 -5.00
N LEU A 21 -6.29 -3.01 -5.27
CA LEU A 21 -5.00 -3.32 -4.67
C LEU A 21 -3.91 -2.53 -5.41
N VAL A 22 -3.17 -1.68 -4.69
CA VAL A 22 -2.14 -0.81 -5.26
C VAL A 22 -0.81 -1.14 -4.62
N ARG A 23 0.14 -1.57 -5.45
CA ARG A 23 1.54 -1.72 -5.07
C ARG A 23 2.23 -0.36 -5.16
N VAL A 24 2.67 0.17 -4.03
CA VAL A 24 3.42 1.44 -3.94
C VAL A 24 4.84 1.19 -3.47
N ASP A 25 5.76 2.08 -3.82
CA ASP A 25 7.12 2.09 -3.26
C ASP A 25 7.19 3.10 -2.12
N PHE A 26 6.90 2.66 -0.88
CA PHE A 26 7.14 3.46 0.32
C PHE A 26 8.37 2.97 1.09
N ASN A 27 9.36 2.39 0.40
CA ASN A 27 10.62 2.03 1.03
C ASN A 27 11.45 3.31 1.25
N VAL A 28 11.16 3.99 2.35
CA VAL A 28 11.76 5.28 2.76
C VAL A 28 12.72 5.07 3.94
N PRO A 29 13.73 5.93 4.13
CA PRO A 29 14.58 5.87 5.31
C PRO A 29 13.79 6.22 6.58
N ILE A 30 13.91 5.37 7.61
CA ILE A 30 13.35 5.58 8.94
C ILE A 30 14.48 5.61 9.97
N GLU A 31 14.52 6.64 10.81
CA GLU A 31 15.47 6.80 11.91
C GLU A 31 14.71 7.10 13.20
N GLY A 32 14.97 6.32 14.27
CA GLY A 32 14.28 6.49 15.55
C GLY A 32 12.75 6.41 15.46
N GLY A 33 12.22 5.60 14.52
CA GLY A 33 10.79 5.48 14.27
C GLY A 33 10.16 6.63 13.47
N ARG A 34 10.97 7.55 12.93
CA ARG A 34 10.49 8.70 12.14
C ARG A 34 10.99 8.62 10.71
N ILE A 35 10.13 8.98 9.76
CA ILE A 35 10.50 9.07 8.35
C ILE A 35 11.42 10.27 8.15
N VAL A 36 12.60 10.02 7.56
CA VAL A 36 13.61 11.06 7.30
C VAL A 36 13.34 11.77 5.97
N ASP A 37 12.88 11.01 4.96
CA ASP A 37 12.53 11.52 3.63
C ASP A 37 11.27 10.81 3.13
N ASP A 38 10.18 11.56 3.01
CA ASP A 38 8.87 11.10 2.53
C ASP A 38 8.65 11.35 1.02
N THR A 39 9.69 11.67 0.25
CA THR A 39 9.59 11.95 -1.20
C THR A 39 8.83 10.86 -1.95
N ARG A 40 9.15 9.58 -1.70
CA ARG A 40 8.46 8.44 -2.32
C ARG A 40 6.97 8.36 -1.96
N ILE A 41 6.59 8.75 -0.74
CA ILE A 41 5.19 8.80 -0.31
C ILE A 41 4.46 9.89 -1.10
N ARG A 42 5.07 11.07 -1.22
CA ARG A 42 4.51 12.19 -1.98
C ARG A 42 4.35 11.86 -3.46
N GLU A 43 5.31 11.15 -4.06
CA GLU A 43 5.26 10.74 -5.47
C GLU A 43 4.11 9.78 -5.78
N ALA A 44 3.66 8.97 -4.82
CA ALA A 44 2.50 8.09 -5.02
C ALA A 44 1.14 8.79 -4.83
N LEU A 45 1.10 9.95 -4.16
CA LEU A 45 -0.14 10.67 -3.84
C LEU A 45 -1.06 10.86 -5.05
N PRO A 46 -0.60 11.29 -6.24
CA PRO A 46 -1.50 11.54 -7.36
C PRO A 46 -2.31 10.30 -7.77
N THR A 47 -1.70 9.11 -7.70
CA THR A 47 -2.38 7.85 -8.03
C THR A 47 -3.41 7.49 -6.98
N ILE A 48 -3.05 7.63 -5.69
CA ILE A 48 -3.95 7.30 -4.58
C ILE A 48 -5.14 8.26 -4.57
N GLN A 49 -4.90 9.56 -4.69
CA GLN A 49 -5.93 10.60 -4.77
C GLN A 49 -6.87 10.35 -5.95
N TYR A 50 -6.34 10.05 -7.14
CA TYR A 50 -7.15 9.76 -8.33
C TYR A 50 -8.17 8.63 -8.10
N LEU A 51 -7.74 7.55 -7.46
CA LEU A 51 -8.58 6.38 -7.17
C LEU A 51 -9.65 6.73 -6.11
N VAL A 52 -9.23 7.42 -5.06
CA VAL A 52 -10.10 7.81 -3.95
C VAL A 52 -11.19 8.80 -4.40
N GLU A 53 -10.84 9.80 -5.21
CA GLU A 53 -11.80 10.75 -5.80
C GLU A 53 -12.84 10.06 -6.69
N ARG A 54 -12.48 8.90 -7.25
CA ARG A 54 -13.38 8.03 -8.04
C ARG A 54 -14.09 7.00 -7.19
N SER A 55 -14.14 7.17 -5.87
CA SER A 55 -14.88 6.30 -4.95
C SER A 55 -14.38 4.85 -4.95
N ALA A 56 -13.12 4.62 -5.32
CA ALA A 56 -12.48 3.31 -5.16
C ALA A 56 -12.17 3.04 -3.68
N ARG A 57 -12.16 1.76 -3.30
CA ARG A 57 -11.69 1.27 -2.00
C ARG A 57 -10.23 0.89 -2.16
N VAL A 58 -9.33 1.75 -1.72
CA VAL A 58 -7.90 1.64 -2.03
C VAL A 58 -7.18 0.83 -0.95
N ILE A 59 -6.52 -0.26 -1.37
CA ILE A 59 -5.77 -1.16 -0.50
C ILE A 59 -4.30 -1.05 -0.90
N LEU A 60 -3.48 -0.47 -0.04
CA LEU A 60 -2.07 -0.21 -0.31
C LEU A 60 -1.21 -1.36 0.23
N ILE A 61 -0.30 -1.84 -0.61
CA ILE A 61 0.78 -2.74 -0.22
C ILE A 61 2.12 -2.12 -0.56
N THR A 62 3.07 -2.24 0.35
CA THR A 62 4.47 -1.82 0.17
C THR A 62 5.38 -2.83 0.83
N HIS A 63 6.66 -2.74 0.52
CA HIS A 63 7.70 -3.27 1.39
C HIS A 63 8.43 -2.12 2.07
N LEU A 64 9.10 -2.43 3.17
CA LEU A 64 10.05 -1.55 3.84
C LEU A 64 11.28 -2.37 4.23
N GLY A 65 12.46 -1.89 3.85
CA GLY A 65 13.72 -2.55 4.16
C GLY A 65 13.79 -4.02 3.70
N ARG A 66 14.53 -4.82 4.47
CA ARG A 66 14.76 -6.25 4.20
C ARG A 66 14.63 -7.05 5.50
N PRO A 67 13.41 -7.34 5.94
CA PRO A 67 13.17 -8.09 7.19
C PRO A 67 13.27 -9.62 7.00
N ASP A 68 13.73 -10.10 5.84
CA ASP A 68 14.00 -11.52 5.54
C ASP A 68 12.87 -12.50 5.90
N GLY A 69 11.61 -12.10 5.73
CA GLY A 69 10.44 -12.94 6.00
C GLY A 69 10.07 -13.05 7.48
N GLN A 70 10.57 -12.15 8.33
CA GLN A 70 10.29 -12.11 9.76
C GLN A 70 9.64 -10.78 10.13
N VAL A 71 8.83 -10.78 11.18
CA VAL A 71 8.26 -9.55 11.73
C VAL A 71 9.34 -8.83 12.54
N ASP A 72 9.59 -7.57 12.20
CA ASP A 72 10.57 -6.71 12.86
C ASP A 72 9.98 -5.30 13.02
N ASP A 73 9.95 -4.81 14.25
CA ASP A 73 9.35 -3.52 14.58
C ASP A 73 10.04 -2.33 13.89
N ALA A 74 11.32 -2.46 13.53
CA ALA A 74 12.05 -1.44 12.77
C ALA A 74 11.55 -1.29 11.32
N TYR A 75 10.85 -2.31 10.80
CA TYR A 75 10.36 -2.36 9.42
C TYR A 75 8.82 -2.37 9.33
N ARG A 76 8.13 -1.93 10.39
CA ARG A 76 6.67 -1.71 10.42
C ARG A 76 6.26 -0.59 9.47
N THR A 77 5.12 -0.74 8.80
CA THR A 77 4.59 0.30 7.90
C THR A 77 3.64 1.29 8.58
N THR A 78 3.40 1.16 9.89
CA THR A 78 2.54 2.08 10.66
C THR A 78 2.92 3.57 10.48
N PRO A 79 4.22 3.97 10.57
CA PRO A 79 4.59 5.37 10.35
C PRO A 79 4.30 5.87 8.94
N LEU A 80 4.30 4.96 7.95
CA LEU A 80 4.02 5.30 6.55
C LEU A 80 2.53 5.62 6.36
N ALA A 81 1.64 4.85 7.00
CA ALA A 81 0.20 5.07 6.96
C ALA A 81 -0.18 6.40 7.64
N GLU A 82 0.43 6.69 8.80
CA GLU A 82 0.25 7.96 9.51
C GLU A 82 0.67 9.14 8.64
N ARG A 83 1.89 9.08 8.08
CA ARG A 83 2.40 10.14 7.22
C ARG A 83 1.59 10.34 5.95
N LEU A 84 1.13 9.25 5.32
CA LEU A 84 0.24 9.33 4.18
C LEU A 84 -1.07 10.02 4.56
N GLY A 85 -1.64 9.69 5.72
CA GLY A 85 -2.86 10.31 6.22
C GLY A 85 -2.72 11.82 6.44
N GLU A 86 -1.59 12.26 7.02
CA GLU A 86 -1.25 13.67 7.16
C GLU A 86 -1.19 14.37 5.79
N LEU A 87 -0.46 13.79 4.84
CA LEU A 87 -0.29 14.36 3.50
C LEU A 87 -1.60 14.43 2.70
N MET A 88 -2.49 13.46 2.90
CA MET A 88 -3.80 13.43 2.24
C MET A 88 -4.85 14.29 2.95
N GLY A 89 -4.60 14.72 4.20
CA GLY A 89 -5.60 15.37 5.04
C GLY A 89 -6.79 14.47 5.39
N ARG A 90 -6.59 13.15 5.43
CA ARG A 90 -7.64 12.16 5.75
C ARG A 90 -7.07 10.90 6.38
N PRO A 91 -7.86 10.16 7.18
CA PRO A 91 -7.39 8.94 7.81
C PRO A 91 -7.02 7.88 6.78
N VAL A 92 -5.89 7.22 7.01
CA VAL A 92 -5.48 5.98 6.34
C VAL A 92 -5.46 4.90 7.41
N ARG A 93 -6.29 3.87 7.26
CA ARG A 93 -6.34 2.79 8.25
C ARG A 93 -5.19 1.82 8.01
N HIS A 94 -4.30 1.66 8.99
CA HIS A 94 -3.27 0.63 8.97
C HIS A 94 -3.81 -0.70 9.53
N LEU A 95 -3.36 -1.82 8.97
CA LEU A 95 -3.61 -3.17 9.49
C LEU A 95 -2.28 -3.80 9.91
N GLU A 96 -2.31 -4.58 10.99
CA GLU A 96 -1.13 -5.23 11.60
C GLU A 96 -0.59 -6.42 10.80
N ASP A 97 -1.29 -6.83 9.73
CA ASP A 97 -0.90 -7.93 8.85
C ASP A 97 -1.20 -7.56 7.38
N CYS A 98 -0.61 -8.30 6.45
CA CYS A 98 -0.89 -8.23 5.02
C CYS A 98 -1.79 -9.36 4.51
N VAL A 99 -2.01 -10.40 5.31
CA VAL A 99 -2.88 -11.54 4.98
C VAL A 99 -3.74 -11.95 6.18
N GLY A 100 -4.67 -12.87 5.94
CA GLY A 100 -5.43 -13.53 7.00
C GLY A 100 -6.81 -12.93 7.30
N PRO A 101 -7.56 -13.55 8.22
CA PRO A 101 -8.99 -13.26 8.40
C PRO A 101 -9.29 -11.82 8.83
N SER A 102 -8.40 -11.20 9.62
CA SER A 102 -8.53 -9.81 10.07
C SER A 102 -8.40 -8.83 8.89
N VAL A 103 -7.46 -9.08 7.97
CA VAL A 103 -7.26 -8.30 6.75
C VAL A 103 -8.46 -8.45 5.83
N GLU A 104 -8.95 -9.67 5.62
CA GLU A 104 -10.13 -9.88 4.80
C GLU A 104 -11.38 -9.18 5.38
N ALA A 105 -11.60 -9.29 6.69
CA ALA A 105 -12.72 -8.64 7.36
C ALA A 105 -12.64 -7.11 7.23
N ALA A 106 -11.44 -6.55 7.43
CA ALA A 106 -11.17 -5.13 7.24
C ALA A 106 -11.47 -4.67 5.81
N VAL A 107 -10.97 -5.38 4.81
CA VAL A 107 -11.18 -5.06 3.38
C VAL A 107 -12.66 -5.20 3.00
N ARG A 108 -13.37 -6.20 3.52
CA ARG A 108 -14.82 -6.38 3.30
C ARG A 108 -15.65 -5.23 3.87
N ALA A 109 -15.21 -4.65 4.99
CA ALA A 109 -15.90 -3.56 5.67
C ALA A 109 -15.62 -2.16 5.07
N MET A 110 -14.68 -2.05 4.12
CA MET A 110 -14.32 -0.76 3.52
C MET A 110 -15.51 -0.09 2.83
N ARG A 111 -15.61 1.22 3.04
CA ARG A 111 -16.53 2.10 2.33
C ARG A 111 -15.85 2.74 1.12
N ASP A 112 -16.65 3.19 0.17
CA ASP A 112 -16.17 3.83 -1.03
C ASP A 112 -15.35 5.09 -0.70
N GLY A 113 -14.17 5.22 -1.32
CA GLY A 113 -13.22 6.30 -1.05
C GLY A 113 -12.34 6.11 0.18
N GLU A 114 -12.46 5.00 0.92
CA GLU A 114 -11.55 4.68 2.03
C GLU A 114 -10.20 4.14 1.53
N VAL A 115 -9.17 4.42 2.33
CA VAL A 115 -7.80 3.95 2.11
C VAL A 115 -7.39 3.07 3.29
N VAL A 116 -6.96 1.86 2.99
CA VAL A 116 -6.35 0.92 3.93
C VAL A 116 -4.92 0.66 3.50
N MET A 117 -3.99 0.62 4.44
CA MET A 117 -2.62 0.19 4.24
C MET A 117 -2.37 -1.11 4.98
N LEU A 118 -1.87 -2.11 4.26
CA LEU A 118 -1.47 -3.39 4.84
C LEU A 118 -0.06 -3.30 5.45
N GLU A 119 0.25 -4.26 6.31
CA GLU A 119 1.60 -4.40 6.86
C GLU A 119 2.65 -4.73 5.78
N ASN A 120 3.93 -4.56 6.11
CA ASN A 120 5.07 -4.88 5.27
C ASN A 120 4.97 -6.28 4.65
N VAL A 121 4.79 -6.36 3.33
CA VAL A 121 4.63 -7.65 2.65
C VAL A 121 5.86 -8.55 2.79
N ARG A 122 7.04 -7.98 3.06
CA ARG A 122 8.28 -8.76 3.26
C ARG A 122 8.35 -9.44 4.63
N PHE A 123 7.39 -9.21 5.52
CA PHE A 123 7.19 -10.07 6.69
C PHE A 123 6.68 -11.45 6.29
N ASN A 124 6.07 -11.59 5.10
CA ASN A 124 5.74 -12.89 4.54
C ASN A 124 6.93 -13.41 3.70
N PRO A 125 7.48 -14.61 3.97
CA PRO A 125 8.57 -15.17 3.19
C PRO A 125 8.20 -15.54 1.75
N GLY A 126 6.90 -15.64 1.43
CA GLY A 126 6.39 -15.88 0.09
C GLY A 126 6.58 -14.70 -0.87
N GLU A 127 6.66 -13.47 -0.35
CA GLU A 127 6.84 -12.24 -1.13
C GLU A 127 8.12 -12.29 -1.99
N THR A 128 9.27 -12.58 -1.38
CA THR A 128 10.56 -12.58 -2.09
C THR A 128 10.75 -13.81 -2.97
N LYS A 129 9.94 -14.86 -2.74
CA LYS A 129 9.94 -16.10 -3.52
C LYS A 129 8.96 -16.07 -4.69
N ASN A 130 8.15 -15.02 -4.80
CA ASN A 130 7.02 -14.96 -5.74
C ASN A 130 6.13 -16.22 -5.61
N ASP A 131 5.81 -16.56 -4.35
CA ASP A 131 5.03 -17.74 -4.02
C ASP A 131 3.59 -17.61 -4.56
N PRO A 132 3.13 -18.52 -5.44
CA PRO A 132 1.76 -18.49 -5.96
C PRO A 132 0.67 -18.59 -4.89
N ALA A 133 0.97 -19.13 -3.70
CA ALA A 133 0.02 -19.17 -2.59
C ALA A 133 -0.12 -17.82 -1.88
N PHE A 134 0.83 -16.91 -2.08
CA PHE A 134 0.82 -15.57 -1.51
C PHE A 134 0.28 -14.49 -2.47
N ALA A 135 0.46 -14.71 -3.78
CA ALA A 135 -0.01 -13.80 -4.84
C ALA A 135 -1.54 -13.68 -4.92
#